data_AF-A0A482WCV1-F1
#
_entry.id   AF-A0A482WCV1-F1
#
_cell.length_a   1.000
_cell.length_b   1.000
_cell.length_c   1.000
_cell.angle_alpha   90.00
_cell.angle_beta   90.00
_cell.angle_gamma   90.00
#
_symmetry.space_group_name_H-M   'P 1'
#
loop_
_entity.id
_entity.type
_entity.pdbx_description
1 polymer ?
#
loop_
_entity_poly.entity_id
_entity_poly.type
_entity_poly.pdbx_seq_one_letter_code
_entity_poly.pdbx_strand_id
1 'polypeptide(L)'
;MNVDAQATISGPSEVYVKKGSTISLTCSVNVHSTPPSSVLWYHGHSVVDFDSPRGGISLETEKTEAGTTSKLLVTKALLSDSGNYTCMPSNASPASAVVHVLNGNHSL
;
A
#
# COMPACT_ATOMS: atom_id res chain seq x y z
N MET A 1 1.93 -15.67 23.86
CA MET A 1 1.10 -15.51 22.65
C MET A 1 2.06 -15.23 21.50
N ASN A 2 2.17 -16.15 20.55
CA ASN A 2 3.01 -15.95 19.37
C ASN A 2 2.29 -14.90 18.52
N VAL A 3 2.84 -13.68 18.47
CA VAL A 3 2.34 -12.69 17.52
C VAL A 3 2.91 -13.12 16.18
N ASP A 4 2.09 -13.77 15.35
CA ASP A 4 2.48 -14.02 13.96
C ASP A 4 2.83 -12.67 13.33
N ALA A 5 3.96 -12.63 12.62
CA ALA A 5 4.40 -11.42 11.96
C ALA A 5 3.33 -10.95 10.96
N GLN A 6 3.01 -9.67 10.97
CA GLN A 6 1.97 -9.09 10.14
C GLN A 6 2.38 -7.73 9.58
N ALA A 7 1.89 -7.44 8.38
CA ALA A 7 1.89 -6.09 7.86
C ALA A 7 0.78 -5.27 8.51
N THR A 8 0.94 -3.95 8.53
CA THR A 8 -0.11 -2.99 8.80
C THR A 8 0.01 -1.84 7.80
N ILE A 9 -1.12 -1.43 7.20
CA ILE A 9 -1.17 -0.19 6.42
C ILE A 9 -1.57 0.93 7.37
N SER A 10 -0.78 1.99 7.40
CA SER A 10 -0.97 3.14 8.29
C SER A 10 -2.22 3.92 7.89
N GLY A 11 -3.02 4.31 8.88
CA GLY A 11 -4.24 5.09 8.68
C GLY A 11 -5.51 4.23 8.70
N PRO A 12 -6.64 4.76 8.18
CA PRO A 12 -7.90 4.02 8.15
C PRO A 12 -7.87 2.90 7.10
N SER A 13 -8.72 1.88 7.30
CA SER A 13 -8.93 0.80 6.32
C SER A 13 -9.61 1.30 5.04
N GLU A 14 -10.26 2.46 5.09
CA GLU A 14 -10.96 3.12 3.99
C GLU A 14 -10.32 4.50 3.77
N VAL A 15 -9.67 4.69 2.62
CA VAL A 15 -8.89 5.89 2.29
C VAL A 15 -9.59 6.64 1.16
N TYR A 16 -9.93 7.90 1.39
CA TYR A 16 -10.59 8.74 0.38
C TYR A 16 -9.61 9.75 -0.19
N VAL A 17 -9.48 9.78 -1.52
CA VAL A 17 -8.59 10.70 -2.22
C VAL A 17 -9.34 11.41 -3.34
N LYS A 18 -8.88 12.60 -3.71
CA LYS A 18 -9.47 13.36 -4.81
C LYS A 18 -8.87 12.91 -6.14
N LYS A 19 -9.68 12.79 -7.19
CA LYS A 19 -9.19 12.62 -8.56
C LYS A 19 -8.12 13.67 -8.89
N GLY A 20 -6.99 13.21 -9.42
CA GLY A 20 -5.82 14.03 -9.75
C GLY A 20 -4.82 14.24 -8.61
N SER A 21 -5.15 13.88 -7.36
CA SER A 21 -4.19 13.91 -6.25
C SER A 21 -3.28 12.68 -6.26
N THR A 22 -2.47 12.52 -5.22
CA THR A 22 -1.61 11.34 -5.03
C THR A 22 -2.24 10.42 -4.00
N ILE A 23 -2.35 9.13 -4.31
CA ILE A 23 -2.60 8.09 -3.29
C ILE A 23 -1.25 7.78 -2.66
N SER A 24 -1.19 7.77 -1.32
CA SER A 24 0.01 7.46 -0.55
C SER A 24 -0.35 6.44 0.53
N LEU A 25 0.13 5.22 0.37
CA LEU A 25 -0.06 4.15 1.35
C LEU A 25 1.29 3.76 1.95
N THR A 26 1.34 3.64 3.27
CA THR A 26 2.54 3.23 4.00
C THR A 26 2.25 1.93 4.74
N CYS A 27 3.00 0.90 4.42
CA CYS A 27 2.95 -0.41 5.04
C CYS A 27 4.13 -0.60 5.97
N SER A 28 3.89 -1.10 7.19
CA SER A 28 4.91 -1.44 8.16
C SER A 28 4.79 -2.92 8.52
N VAL A 29 5.92 -3.62 8.63
CA VAL A 29 5.96 -5.06 8.93
C VAL A 29 6.63 -5.27 10.28
N ASN A 30 5.89 -5.83 11.25
CA ASN A 30 6.37 -6.02 12.62
C ASN A 30 7.12 -7.35 12.79
N VAL A 31 8.28 -7.51 12.14
CA VAL A 31 9.10 -8.71 12.33
C VAL A 31 10.32 -8.42 13.20
N HIS A 32 10.36 -9.04 14.39
CA HIS A 32 11.46 -8.89 15.36
C HIS A 32 12.65 -9.85 15.14
N SER A 33 12.47 -10.92 14.34
CA SER A 33 13.50 -11.97 14.17
C SER A 33 14.18 -11.97 12.81
N THR A 34 13.44 -11.77 11.71
CA THR A 34 14.01 -11.75 10.35
C THR A 34 13.19 -10.84 9.43
N PRO A 35 13.73 -9.70 8.96
CA PRO A 35 13.00 -8.84 8.03
C PRO A 35 12.60 -9.55 6.72
N PRO A 36 11.47 -9.19 6.09
CA PRO A 36 11.08 -9.75 4.80
C PRO A 36 12.15 -9.52 3.71
N SER A 37 12.35 -10.51 2.84
CA SER A 37 13.19 -10.37 1.64
C SER A 37 12.59 -9.38 0.64
N SER A 38 11.26 -9.30 0.56
CA SER A 38 10.52 -8.40 -0.33
C SER A 38 9.18 -7.98 0.28
N VAL A 39 8.68 -6.81 -0.15
CA VAL A 39 7.31 -6.36 0.09
C VAL A 39 6.68 -6.04 -1.27
N LEU A 40 5.64 -6.77 -1.63
CA LEU A 40 4.90 -6.55 -2.88
C LEU A 40 3.62 -5.77 -2.60
N TRP A 41 3.21 -4.97 -3.58
CA TRP A 41 1.93 -4.28 -3.56
C TRP A 41 1.00 -4.84 -4.63
N TYR A 42 -0.28 -4.96 -4.28
CA TYR A 42 -1.34 -5.39 -5.18
C TYR A 42 -2.45 -4.36 -5.22
N HIS A 43 -3.08 -4.21 -6.38
CA HIS A 43 -4.37 -3.55 -6.56
C HIS A 43 -5.35 -4.59 -7.11
N GLY A 44 -6.32 -4.97 -6.28
CA GLY A 44 -7.12 -6.18 -6.53
C GLY A 44 -6.21 -7.42 -6.57
N HIS A 45 -6.14 -8.07 -7.73
CA HIS A 45 -5.29 -9.25 -7.96
C HIS A 45 -4.02 -8.96 -8.78
N SER A 46 -3.82 -7.71 -9.20
CA SER A 46 -2.69 -7.31 -10.05
C SER A 46 -1.56 -6.74 -9.21
N VAL A 47 -0.33 -7.15 -9.49
CA VAL A 47 0.87 -6.54 -8.90
C VAL A 47 0.97 -5.08 -9.37
N VAL A 48 1.29 -4.20 -8.42
CA VAL A 48 1.60 -2.79 -8.69
C VAL A 48 3.10 -2.60 -8.52
N ASP A 49 3.77 -2.26 -9.61
CA ASP A 49 5.21 -2.01 -9.67
C ASP A 49 5.54 -0.84 -10.61
N PHE A 50 6.83 -0.63 -10.86
CA PHE A 50 7.33 0.44 -11.73
C PHE A 50 7.08 0.18 -13.23
N ASP A 51 6.87 -1.08 -13.63
CA ASP A 51 6.58 -1.49 -15.01
C ASP A 51 5.07 -1.48 -15.31
N SER A 52 4.24 -1.17 -14.31
CA SER A 52 2.78 -1.09 -14.45
C SER A 52 2.38 -0.17 -15.62
N PRO A 53 1.51 -0.63 -16.54
CA PRO A 53 1.07 0.17 -17.69
C PRO A 53 0.29 1.43 -17.28
N ARG A 54 -0.15 1.49 -16.02
CA ARG A 54 -0.80 2.66 -15.43
C ARG A 54 0.14 3.88 -15.41
N GLY A 55 1.44 3.67 -15.13
CA GLY A 55 2.44 4.73 -14.96
C GLY A 55 2.27 5.57 -13.68
N GLY A 56 3.24 6.42 -13.37
CA GLY A 56 3.17 7.32 -12.20
C GLY A 56 3.14 6.61 -10.85
N ILE A 57 3.66 5.37 -10.80
CA ILE A 57 3.87 4.56 -9.61
C ILE A 57 5.28 4.85 -9.06
N SER A 58 5.39 5.06 -7.76
CA SER A 58 6.66 4.99 -7.03
C SER A 58 6.53 4.05 -5.85
N LEU A 59 7.55 3.23 -5.65
CA LEU A 59 7.66 2.26 -4.58
C LEU A 59 8.98 2.47 -3.84
N GLU A 60 8.89 2.73 -2.55
CA GLU A 60 10.06 2.89 -1.68
C GLU A 60 9.96 1.83 -0.59
N THR A 61 10.99 0.99 -0.44
CA THR A 61 11.05 0.02 0.65
C THR A 61 12.32 0.25 1.44
N GLU A 62 12.15 0.54 2.72
CA GLU A 62 13.21 0.76 3.68
C GLU A 62 13.26 -0.41 4.66
N LYS A 63 14.47 -0.93 4.89
CA LYS A 63 14.73 -2.02 5.85
C LYS A 63 15.69 -1.49 6.90
N THR A 64 15.27 -1.50 8.16
CA THR A 64 16.08 -1.10 9.31
C THR A 64 16.06 -2.19 10.37
N GLU A 65 16.86 -2.04 11.43
CA GLU A 65 16.81 -2.93 12.60
C GLU A 65 15.44 -2.89 13.31
N ALA A 66 14.70 -1.78 13.18
CA ALA A 66 13.38 -1.62 13.78
C ALA A 66 12.24 -2.30 12.98
N GLY A 67 12.51 -2.71 11.74
CA GLY A 67 11.52 -3.36 10.89
C GLY A 67 11.64 -2.98 9.41
N THR A 68 10.64 -3.35 8.62
CA THR A 68 10.55 -2.99 7.20
C THR A 68 9.34 -2.10 6.96
N THR A 69 9.56 -1.00 6.26
CA THR A 69 8.51 -0.06 5.82
C THR A 69 8.51 -0.02 4.30
N SER A 70 7.33 -0.11 3.69
CA SER A 70 7.14 0.02 2.25
C SER A 70 6.09 1.08 1.96
N LYS A 71 6.38 1.99 1.04
CA LYS A 71 5.51 3.11 0.66
C LYS A 71 5.16 3.00 -0.82
N LEU A 72 3.86 2.98 -1.10
CA LEU A 72 3.29 3.05 -2.44
C LEU A 72 2.76 4.46 -2.69
N LEU A 73 3.25 5.07 -3.77
CA LEU A 73 2.76 6.33 -4.28
C LEU A 73 2.19 6.13 -5.69
N VAL A 74 0.96 6.59 -5.89
CA VAL A 74 0.24 6.50 -7.16
C VAL A 74 -0.21 7.92 -7.49
N THR A 75 0.57 8.59 -8.35
CA THR A 75 0.37 10.02 -8.69
C THR A 75 -0.76 10.22 -9.70
N LYS A 76 -1.40 11.40 -9.72
CA LYS A 76 -2.51 11.74 -10.65
C LYS A 76 -3.66 10.71 -10.62
N ALA A 77 -4.18 10.44 -9.43
CA ALA A 77 -5.20 9.43 -9.17
C ALA A 77 -6.40 9.52 -10.13
N LEU A 78 -6.78 8.39 -10.71
CA LEU A 78 -7.94 8.19 -11.58
C LEU A 78 -9.02 7.45 -10.81
N LEU A 79 -10.28 7.56 -11.25
CA LEU A 79 -11.38 6.82 -10.62
C LEU A 79 -11.14 5.29 -10.64
N SER A 80 -10.49 4.80 -11.70
CA SER A 80 -10.09 3.39 -11.86
C SER A 80 -9.00 2.93 -10.90
N ASP A 81 -8.29 3.85 -10.24
CA ASP A 81 -7.34 3.50 -9.18
C ASP A 81 -8.08 3.16 -7.87
N SER A 82 -9.40 3.38 -7.77
CA SER A 82 -10.16 2.92 -6.61
C SER A 82 -10.12 1.39 -6.49
N GLY A 83 -10.08 0.88 -5.28
CA GLY A 83 -10.09 -0.56 -5.02
C GLY A 83 -9.26 -0.97 -3.82
N ASN A 84 -9.14 -2.28 -3.64
CA ASN A 84 -8.38 -2.86 -2.54
C ASN A 84 -6.87 -2.85 -2.87
N TYR A 85 -6.10 -2.15 -2.05
CA TYR A 85 -4.64 -2.17 -2.08
C TYR A 85 -4.12 -3.09 -0.99
N THR A 86 -3.28 -4.06 -1.36
CA THR A 86 -2.73 -5.03 -0.41
C THR A 86 -1.21 -4.97 -0.40
N CYS A 87 -0.63 -4.80 0.78
CA CYS A 87 0.79 -4.95 1.06
C CYS A 87 1.06 -6.41 1.47
N MET A 88 1.92 -7.10 0.73
CA MET A 88 2.22 -8.52 0.91
C MET A 88 3.74 -8.72 1.12
N PRO A 89 4.20 -8.77 2.39
CA PRO A 89 5.56 -9.16 2.72
C PRO A 89 5.79 -10.67 2.51
N SER A 90 7.04 -11.08 2.27
CA SER A 90 7.37 -12.49 1.98
C SER A 90 7.33 -13.45 3.17
N ASN A 91 7.30 -12.94 4.41
CA ASN A 91 7.35 -13.75 5.63
C ASN A 91 6.40 -13.27 6.74
N ALA A 92 5.35 -12.53 6.39
CA ALA A 92 4.37 -12.01 7.32
C ALA A 92 2.98 -11.98 6.68
N SER A 93 1.94 -11.95 7.50
CA SER A 93 0.55 -11.82 7.02
C SER A 93 0.35 -10.48 6.30
N PRO A 94 -0.40 -10.44 5.18
CA PRO A 94 -0.62 -9.22 4.43
C PRO A 94 -1.56 -8.25 5.16
N ALA A 95 -1.54 -6.98 4.73
CA ALA A 95 -2.50 -5.97 5.15
C ALA A 95 -3.12 -5.27 3.94
N SER A 96 -4.38 -4.88 4.08
CA SER A 96 -5.18 -4.31 3.00
C SER A 96 -5.86 -3.01 3.43
N ALA A 97 -6.00 -2.08 2.48
CA ALA A 97 -6.78 -0.87 2.63
C ALA A 97 -7.54 -0.61 1.32
N VAL A 98 -8.79 -0.18 1.42
CA VAL A 98 -9.62 0.19 0.27
C VAL A 98 -9.47 1.66 0.00
N VAL A 99 -9.11 2.02 -1.23
CA VAL A 99 -9.00 3.41 -1.67
C VAL A 99 -10.21 3.77 -2.51
N HIS A 100 -10.81 4.93 -2.20
CA HIS A 100 -11.90 5.55 -2.95
C HIS A 100 -11.40 6.84 -3.59
N VAL A 101 -11.27 6.85 -4.91
CA VAL A 101 -10.95 8.06 -5.65
C VAL A 101 -12.25 8.79 -6.00
N LEU A 102 -12.44 9.99 -5.46
CA LEU A 102 -13.66 10.77 -5.59
C LEU A 102 -13.50 11.88 -6.63
N ASN A 103 -14.56 12.16 -7.38
CA ASN A 103 -14.63 13.39 -8.16
C ASN A 103 -14.68 14.60 -7.22
N GLY A 104 -14.03 15.69 -7.61
CA GLY A 104 -13.97 16.92 -6.81
C GLY A 104 -15.30 17.63 -6.54
N ASN A 105 -16.42 17.08 -7.00
CA ASN A 105 -17.75 17.69 -6.93
C ASN A 105 -18.71 16.98 -5.95
N HIS A 106 -18.25 16.01 -5.15
CA HIS A 106 -19.01 15.51 -4.02
C HIS A 106 -18.48 16.13 -2.72
N SER A 107 -19.02 17.29 -2.37
CA SER A 107 -19.14 17.70 -0.97
C SER A 107 -20.13 16.76 -0.28
N LEU A 108 -19.69 16.08 0.77
CA LEU A 108 -20.59 15.44 1.75
C LEU A 108 -21.45 16.50 2.43
#